data_AF-A0A8E2JR52-F1
#
_entry.id   AF-A0A8E2JR52-F1
#
_cell.length_a   1.000
_cell.length_b   1.000
_cell.length_c   1.000
_cell.angle_alpha   90.00
_cell.angle_beta   90.00
_cell.angle_gamma   90.00
#
_symmetry.space_group_name_H-M   'P 1'
#
loop_
_entity.id
_entity.type
_entity.pdbx_description
1 polymer ?
#
loop_
_entity_poly.entity_id
_entity_poly.type
_entity_poly.pdbx_seq_one_letter_code
_entity_poly.pdbx_strand_id
1 'polypeptide(L)'
;MSAVLENILVIGADVTHPIARSAEGTPPIAAVVGSVGPTGDKILGSMRLQYTDRKEMTEEIEQIVKERIRDWYTAKRKLQTSILYYCDGVGGS
;
A
#
# COMPACT_ATOMS: atom_id res chain seq x y z
N MET A 1 -2.00 27.61 4.25
CA MET A 1 -1.03 26.49 4.19
C MET A 1 -1.16 25.87 2.82
N SER A 2 -0.13 25.93 1.98
CA SER A 2 -0.15 25.24 0.68
C SER A 2 -0.15 23.73 0.96
N ALA A 3 -1.27 23.06 0.67
CA ALA A 3 -1.38 21.63 0.88
C ALA A 3 -0.63 20.92 -0.26
N VAL A 4 0.68 20.74 -0.08
CA VAL A 4 1.56 20.03 -1.03
C VAL A 4 0.99 18.65 -1.40
N LEU A 5 0.16 18.04 -0.54
CA LEU A 5 -0.47 16.73 -0.74
C LEU A 5 -1.89 16.78 -1.31
N GLU A 6 -2.44 17.95 -1.65
CA GLU A 6 -3.85 18.09 -2.04
C GLU A 6 -4.24 17.16 -3.20
N ASN A 7 -3.35 17.04 -4.20
CA ASN A 7 -3.54 16.22 -5.40
C ASN A 7 -2.59 14.99 -5.47
N ILE A 8 -1.85 14.71 -4.39
CA ILE A 8 -0.89 13.60 -4.33
C ILE A 8 -1.42 12.53 -3.39
N LEU A 9 -1.68 11.33 -3.92
CA LEU A 9 -1.95 10.16 -3.09
C LEU A 9 -0.62 9.63 -2.54
N VAL A 10 -0.40 9.75 -1.24
CA VAL A 10 0.76 9.14 -0.58
C VAL A 10 0.41 7.71 -0.23
N ILE A 11 1.22 6.76 -0.67
CA ILE A 11 1.11 5.34 -0.32
C ILE A 11 2.38 4.84 0.34
N GLY A 12 2.21 3.93 1.29
CA GLY A 12 3.28 3.16 1.91
C GLY A 12 3.02 1.68 1.71
N ALA A 13 4.05 0.90 1.38
CA ALA A 13 3.96 -0.55 1.32
C ALA A 13 5.12 -1.24 2.03
N ASP A 14 4.81 -2.39 2.60
CA ASP A 14 5.77 -3.32 3.21
C ASP A 14 5.36 -4.77 2.90
N VAL A 15 6.37 -5.64 2.86
CA VAL A 15 6.18 -7.09 2.85
C VAL A 15 6.92 -7.67 4.05
N THR A 16 6.15 -8.13 5.03
CA THR A 16 6.72 -8.79 6.21
C THR A 16 6.87 -10.28 5.96
N HIS A 17 8.11 -10.78 6.01
CA HIS A 17 8.41 -12.20 5.89
C HIS A 17 8.32 -12.93 7.24
N PRO A 18 7.98 -14.24 7.24
CA PRO A 18 8.04 -15.08 8.43
C PRO A 18 9.44 -15.08 9.07
N ILE A 19 9.49 -15.17 10.39
CA ILE A 19 10.75 -15.26 11.16
C ILE A 19 11.01 -16.70 11.59
N ALA A 20 12.21 -17.00 12.11
CA ALA A 20 12.60 -18.35 12.52
C ALA A 20 11.66 -19.03 13.55
N ARG A 21 10.83 -18.24 14.25
CA ARG A 21 9.83 -18.72 15.22
C ARG A 21 8.42 -18.88 14.64
N SER A 22 8.20 -18.51 13.38
CA SER A 22 6.90 -18.66 12.72
C SER A 22 6.58 -20.14 12.49
N ALA A 23 5.29 -20.49 12.48
CA ALA A 23 4.86 -21.85 12.16
C ALA A 23 5.25 -22.21 10.71
N GLU A 24 5.54 -23.49 10.48
CA GLU A 24 5.83 -23.98 9.13
C GLU A 24 4.66 -23.66 8.19
N GLY A 25 4.98 -23.16 6.99
CA GLY A 25 3.99 -22.73 6.00
C GLY A 25 3.35 -21.36 6.27
N THR A 26 3.82 -20.58 7.26
CA THR A 26 3.38 -19.18 7.42
C THR A 26 3.73 -18.39 6.15
N PRO A 27 2.77 -17.79 5.44
CA PRO A 27 3.06 -16.98 4.27
C PRO A 27 3.57 -15.58 4.68
N PRO A 28 4.33 -14.88 3.81
CA PRO A 28 4.54 -13.45 3.95
C PRO A 28 3.22 -12.66 3.89
N ILE A 29 3.23 -11.46 4.46
CA ILE A 29 2.09 -10.54 4.42
C ILE A 29 2.49 -9.27 3.68
N ALA A 30 1.78 -8.94 2.61
CA ALA A 30 1.89 -7.66 1.95
C ALA A 30 0.84 -6.70 2.53
N ALA A 31 1.24 -5.47 2.85
CA ALA A 31 0.35 -4.43 3.32
C ALA A 31 0.59 -3.14 2.54
N VAL A 32 -0.50 -2.46 2.13
CA VAL A 32 -0.42 -1.14 1.50
C VAL A 32 -1.41 -0.19 2.17
N VAL A 33 -0.91 0.98 2.54
CA VAL A 33 -1.66 2.07 3.13
C VAL A 33 -1.69 3.28 2.19
N GLY A 34 -2.71 4.12 2.30
CA GLY A 34 -2.83 5.32 1.48
C GLY A 34 -3.59 6.45 2.16
N SER A 35 -3.09 7.68 1.97
CA SER A 35 -3.69 8.90 2.52
C SER A 35 -5.03 9.21 1.86
N VAL A 36 -6.05 9.56 2.64
CA VAL A 36 -7.35 10.04 2.12
C VAL A 36 -7.70 11.46 2.57
N GLY A 37 -7.08 11.94 3.64
CA GLY A 37 -7.26 13.30 4.15
C GLY A 37 -6.40 14.35 3.44
N PRO A 38 -6.75 15.64 3.55
CA PRO A 38 -6.03 16.73 2.89
C PRO A 38 -4.63 16.99 3.47
N THR A 39 -4.37 16.53 4.69
CA THR A 39 -3.09 16.74 5.40
C THR A 39 -2.38 15.44 5.74
N GLY A 40 -2.82 14.30 5.19
CA GLY A 40 -2.29 12.98 5.56
C GLY A 40 -2.68 12.51 6.97
N ASP A 41 -3.65 13.19 7.59
CA ASP A 41 -4.22 12.90 8.91
C ASP A 41 -4.98 11.58 8.96
N LYS A 42 -5.54 11.16 7.83
CA LYS A 42 -6.28 9.90 7.69
C LYS A 42 -5.65 9.03 6.61
N ILE A 43 -5.34 7.79 7.01
CA ILE A 43 -4.72 6.77 6.17
C ILE A 43 -5.56 5.49 6.27
N LEU A 44 -5.91 4.90 5.12
CA LEU A 44 -6.62 3.63 5.04
C LEU A 44 -5.67 2.54 4.52
N GLY A 45 -5.90 1.29 4.91
CA GLY A 45 -4.98 0.18 4.67
C GLY A 45 -5.69 -1.12 4.39
N SER A 46 -5.03 -1.99 3.62
CA SER A 46 -5.45 -3.38 3.39
C SER A 46 -4.20 -4.26 3.30
N MET A 47 -4.37 -5.54 3.61
CA MET A 47 -3.30 -6.52 3.57
C MET A 47 -3.73 -7.78 2.82
N ARG A 48 -2.75 -8.56 2.33
CA ARG A 48 -2.95 -9.86 1.68
C ARG A 48 -1.86 -10.83 2.13
N LEU A 49 -2.25 -12.10 2.24
CA LEU A 49 -1.34 -13.21 2.51
C LEU A 49 -0.76 -13.69 1.18
N GLN A 50 0.55 -13.80 1.10
CA GLN A 50 1.27 -14.08 -0.13
C GLN A 50 1.60 -15.57 -0.20
N TYR A 51 0.67 -16.37 -0.74
CA TYR A 51 0.80 -17.84 -0.76
C TYR A 51 1.51 -18.41 -2.00
N THR A 52 1.69 -17.60 -3.04
CA THR A 52 2.04 -18.07 -4.38
C THR A 52 3.32 -17.41 -4.90
N ASP A 53 3.72 -17.76 -6.12
CA ASP A 53 4.97 -17.28 -6.69
C ASP A 53 4.98 -15.75 -6.94
N ARG A 54 6.13 -15.21 -7.33
CA ARG A 54 6.34 -13.75 -7.45
C ARG A 54 5.36 -13.06 -8.41
N LYS A 55 4.75 -13.78 -9.36
CA LYS A 55 3.86 -13.18 -10.37
C LYS A 55 2.53 -12.79 -9.75
N GLU A 56 1.92 -13.70 -8.99
CA GLU A 56 0.65 -13.45 -8.30
C GLU A 56 0.79 -12.40 -7.20
N MET A 57 1.97 -12.32 -6.55
CA MET A 57 2.28 -11.24 -5.60
C MET A 57 2.12 -9.84 -6.21
N THR A 58 2.47 -9.69 -7.48
CA THR A 58 2.31 -8.41 -8.20
C THR A 58 0.84 -8.09 -8.41
N GLU A 59 0.02 -9.09 -8.75
CA GLU A 59 -1.42 -8.93 -8.97
C GLU A 59 -2.15 -8.54 -7.67
N GLU A 60 -1.79 -9.15 -6.54
CA GLU A 60 -2.38 -8.80 -5.24
C GLU A 60 -2.06 -7.36 -4.83
N ILE A 61 -0.80 -6.92 -4.97
CA ILE A 61 -0.40 -5.54 -4.67
C ILE A 61 -1.14 -4.55 -5.58
N GLU A 62 -1.30 -4.88 -6.86
CA GLU A 62 -2.08 -4.07 -7.80
C GLU A 62 -3.52 -3.87 -7.32
N GLN A 63 -4.16 -4.92 -6.80
CA GLN A 63 -5.52 -4.80 -6.24
C GLN A 63 -5.55 -3.90 -4.99
N ILE A 64 -4.57 -4.03 -4.08
CA ILE A 64 -4.55 -3.18 -2.89
C ILE A 64 -4.33 -1.70 -3.28
N VAL A 65 -3.47 -1.42 -4.27
CA VAL A 65 -3.28 -0.05 -4.79
C VAL A 65 -4.57 0.49 -5.41
N LYS A 66 -5.31 -0.33 -6.19
CA LYS A 66 -6.62 0.04 -6.73
C LYS A 66 -7.62 0.39 -5.63
N GLU A 67 -7.61 -0.31 -4.49
CA GLU A 67 -8.41 0.05 -3.32
C GLU A 67 -8.05 1.44 -2.79
N ARG A 68 -6.76 1.77 -2.68
CA ARG A 68 -6.31 3.12 -2.25
C ARG A 68 -6.75 4.24 -3.18
N ILE A 69 -6.75 3.99 -4.50
CA ILE A 69 -7.25 4.95 -5.49
C ILE A 69 -8.78 5.14 -5.35
N ARG A 70 -9.53 4.05 -5.10
CA ARG A 70 -10.98 4.13 -4.86
C ARG A 70 -11.31 4.86 -3.56
N ASP A 71 -10.54 4.63 -2.51
CA ASP A 71 -10.68 5.31 -1.22
C ASP A 71 -10.46 6.82 -1.37
N TRP A 72 -9.41 7.21 -2.11
CA TRP A 72 -9.15 8.61 -2.45
C TRP A 72 -10.32 9.23 -3.22
N TYR A 73 -10.80 8.55 -4.28
CA TYR A 73 -11.91 9.06 -5.08
C TYR A 73 -13.21 9.17 -4.27
N THR A 74 -13.46 8.23 -3.37
CA THR A 74 -14.62 8.27 -2.48
C THR A 74 -14.56 9.47 -1.54
N ALA A 75 -13.37 9.79 -1.02
CA ALA A 75 -13.17 10.92 -0.12
C ALA A 75 -13.20 12.29 -0.82
N LYS A 76 -12.59 12.40 -2.01
CA LYS A 76 -12.36 13.71 -2.68
C LYS A 76 -13.22 13.94 -3.92
N ARG A 77 -13.93 12.92 -4.42
CA ARG A 77 -14.71 12.94 -5.68
C ARG A 77 -13.91 13.36 -6.91
N LYS A 78 -12.59 13.24 -6.84
CA LYS A 78 -11.63 13.57 -7.89
C LYS A 78 -10.44 12.62 -7.77
N LEU A 79 -9.87 12.19 -8.90
CA LEU A 79 -8.65 11.39 -8.90
C LEU A 79 -7.43 12.26 -8.55
N GLN A 80 -6.46 11.65 -7.89
CA GLN A 80 -5.13 12.20 -7.70
C GLN A 80 -4.44 12.41 -9.06
N THR A 81 -3.56 13.41 -9.15
CA THR A 81 -2.72 13.61 -10.34
C THR A 81 -1.38 12.88 -10.24
N SER A 82 -0.99 12.49 -9.03
CA SER A 82 0.29 11.85 -8.75
C SER A 82 0.18 10.90 -7.57
N ILE A 83 1.04 9.88 -7.56
CA ILE A 83 1.19 8.94 -6.44
C ILE A 83 2.63 9.06 -5.93
N LEU A 84 2.80 9.30 -4.63
CA LEU A 84 4.09 9.25 -3.96
C LEU A 84 4.18 7.92 -3.20
N TYR A 85 5.14 7.09 -3.58
CA TYR A 85 5.26 5.72 -3.07
C TYR A 85 6.49 5.54 -2.19
N TYR A 86 6.25 5.21 -0.91
CA TYR A 86 7.27 4.77 0.03
C TYR A 86 7.27 3.23 0.10
N CYS A 87 8.35 2.61 -0.40
CA CYS A 87 8.60 1.17 -0.22
C CYS A 87 9.54 0.96 0.96
N ASP A 88 9.13 0.14 1.92
CA ASP A 88 10.07 -0.43 2.90
C ASP A 88 10.65 -1.77 2.39
N GLY A 89 11.80 -2.16 2.92
CA GLY A 89 12.33 -3.53 2.74
C GLY A 89 13.00 -3.87 1.39
N VAL A 90 13.22 -2.90 0.49
CA VAL A 90 13.98 -3.15 -0.76
C VAL A 90 15.49 -3.26 -0.49
N GLY A 91 15.95 -4.45 -0.11
CA GLY A 91 17.37 -4.77 -0.06
C GLY A 91 17.97 -4.82 -1.45
N GLY A 92 19.00 -4.01 -1.71
CA GLY A 92 19.77 -4.07 -2.96
C GLY A 92 20.57 -5.38 -3.01
N SER A 93 20.23 -6.24 -3.96
CA SER A 93 21.08 -7.34 -4.42
C SER A 93 22.02 -6.86 -5.52
#